data_AF-A0A2T6F5E7-F1
#
_entry.id   AF-A0A2T6F5E7-F1
#
_cell.length_a   1.000
_cell.length_b   1.000
_cell.length_c   1.000
_cell.angle_alpha   90.00
_cell.angle_beta   90.00
_cell.angle_gamma   90.00
#
_symmetry.space_group_name_H-M   'P 1'
#
loop_
_entity.id
_entity.type
_entity.pdbx_description
1 polymer ?
#
loop_
_entity_poly.entity_id
_entity_poly.type
_entity_poly.pdbx_seq_one_letter_code
_entity_poly.pdbx_strand_id
1 'polypeptide(L)'
;MCRQASCGALVDSPGFCIKHKRDRQQEDAVQRGTAHERGYTSAWSKARSFYLRKHSLCVRCQGVGNVVAATVVDHIIPHKLKDALDSGNIEAIAKARALFWDSVENWQSLCKPHHDAKTVLEDGGFGRAPMAQRDK
;
A
#
# COMPACT_ATOMS: atom_id res chain seq x y z
N MET A 1 -25.45 -14.19 -8.88
CA MET A 1 -25.04 -15.36 -8.06
C MET A 1 -23.63 -15.14 -7.53
N CYS A 2 -23.35 -15.58 -6.30
CA CYS A 2 -22.05 -15.46 -5.65
C CYS A 2 -20.98 -16.26 -6.41
N ARG A 3 -19.80 -15.66 -6.61
CA ARG A 3 -18.67 -16.27 -7.32
C ARG A 3 -17.92 -17.37 -6.54
N GLN A 4 -18.24 -17.59 -5.27
CA GLN A 4 -17.62 -18.68 -4.52
C GLN A 4 -18.15 -20.03 -5.05
N ALA A 5 -17.23 -20.95 -5.35
CA ALA A 5 -17.59 -22.29 -5.80
C ALA A 5 -18.65 -22.91 -4.88
N SER A 6 -19.72 -23.41 -5.49
CA SER A 6 -20.82 -24.11 -4.80
C SER A 6 -21.62 -23.29 -3.77
N CYS A 7 -21.51 -21.96 -3.72
CA CYS A 7 -22.27 -21.14 -2.75
C CYS A 7 -23.75 -20.94 -3.13
N GLY A 8 -24.06 -20.73 -4.40
CA GLY A 8 -25.43 -20.52 -4.90
C GLY A 8 -26.14 -19.22 -4.47
N ALA A 9 -25.64 -18.48 -3.48
CA ALA A 9 -26.32 -17.28 -2.96
C ALA A 9 -26.54 -16.21 -4.04
N LEU A 10 -27.70 -15.56 -4.02
CA LEU A 10 -28.00 -14.42 -4.88
C LEU A 10 -27.33 -13.15 -4.35
N VAL A 11 -26.93 -12.27 -5.27
CA VAL A 11 -26.23 -11.01 -4.98
C VAL A 11 -26.71 -9.95 -5.96
N ASP A 12 -26.87 -8.71 -5.49
CA ASP A 12 -27.42 -7.60 -6.30
C ASP A 12 -26.41 -7.02 -7.30
N SER A 13 -25.13 -7.39 -7.17
CA SER A 13 -24.07 -7.01 -8.11
C SER A 13 -23.09 -8.16 -8.29
N PRO A 14 -22.42 -8.26 -9.45
CA PRO A 14 -21.42 -9.31 -9.69
C PRO A 14 -20.36 -9.33 -8.59
N GLY A 15 -20.16 -10.48 -7.93
CA GLY A 15 -19.17 -10.61 -6.86
C GLY A 15 -19.47 -11.70 -5.84
N PHE A 16 -19.06 -11.45 -4.59
CA PHE A 16 -19.25 -12.36 -3.46
C PHE A 16 -20.42 -11.92 -2.56
N CYS A 17 -21.11 -12.87 -1.94
CA CYS A 17 -22.09 -12.57 -0.89
C CYS A 17 -21.38 -12.04 0.37
N ILE A 18 -22.13 -11.49 1.33
CA ILE A 18 -21.56 -10.87 2.55
C ILE A 18 -20.62 -11.84 3.29
N LYS A 19 -21.01 -13.11 3.42
CA LYS A 19 -20.17 -14.16 4.02
C LYS A 19 -18.83 -14.28 3.31
N HIS A 20 -18.83 -14.59 2.01
CA HIS A 20 -17.59 -14.80 1.27
C HIS A 20 -16.79 -13.52 1.02
N LYS A 21 -17.39 -12.33 1.15
CA LYS A 21 -16.63 -11.07 1.23
C LYS A 21 -15.83 -11.01 2.54
N ARG A 22 -16.46 -11.34 3.67
CA ARG A 22 -15.79 -11.37 4.99
C ARG A 22 -14.71 -12.45 5.07
N ASP A 23 -15.00 -13.65 4.60
CA ASP A 23 -14.05 -14.77 4.62
C ASP A 23 -12.76 -14.38 3.86
N ARG A 24 -12.89 -13.84 2.64
CA ARG A 24 -11.73 -13.35 1.87
C ARG A 24 -11.01 -12.18 2.54
N GLN A 25 -11.74 -11.23 3.09
CA GLN A 25 -11.12 -10.13 3.83
C GLN A 25 -10.33 -10.63 5.03
N GLN A 26 -10.81 -11.68 5.70
CA GLN A 26 -10.12 -12.32 6.81
C GLN A 26 -8.88 -13.08 6.33
N GLU A 27 -8.99 -13.86 5.25
CA GLU A 27 -7.84 -14.53 4.60
C GLU A 27 -6.77 -13.52 4.18
N ASP A 28 -7.16 -12.44 3.48
CA ASP A 28 -6.27 -11.36 3.06
C ASP A 28 -5.61 -10.67 4.27
N ALA A 29 -6.34 -10.45 5.36
CA ALA A 29 -5.82 -9.85 6.58
C ALA A 29 -4.81 -10.77 7.27
N VAL A 30 -5.08 -12.08 7.33
CA VAL A 30 -4.14 -13.08 7.86
C VAL A 30 -2.86 -13.11 7.03
N GLN A 31 -2.99 -13.15 5.69
CA GLN A 31 -1.82 -13.17 4.80
C GLN A 31 -0.98 -11.89 4.89
N ARG A 32 -1.63 -10.72 4.95
CA ARG A 32 -0.93 -9.43 5.06
C ARG A 32 -0.28 -9.23 6.43
N GLY A 33 -0.86 -9.82 7.47
CA GLY A 33 -0.51 -9.51 8.85
C GLY A 33 -0.96 -8.11 9.28
N THR A 34 -0.67 -7.79 10.53
CA THR A 34 -1.00 -6.52 11.15
C THR A 34 -0.19 -5.35 10.59
N ALA A 35 -0.68 -4.13 10.78
CA ALA A 35 0.09 -2.93 10.43
C ALA A 35 1.46 -2.90 11.11
N HIS A 36 1.53 -3.33 12.38
CA HIS A 36 2.77 -3.36 13.15
C HIS A 36 3.79 -4.35 12.58
N GLU A 37 3.36 -5.57 12.23
CA GLU A 37 4.24 -6.58 11.59
C GLU A 37 4.80 -6.11 10.24
N ARG A 38 4.06 -5.23 9.55
CA ARG A 38 4.52 -4.61 8.30
C ARG A 38 5.40 -3.36 8.51
N GLY A 39 5.71 -3.00 9.75
CA GLY A 39 6.58 -1.87 10.11
C GLY A 39 5.86 -0.56 10.43
N TYR A 40 4.53 -0.51 10.29
CA TYR A 40 3.72 0.68 10.58
C TYR A 40 3.42 0.80 12.08
N THR A 41 4.46 1.12 12.85
CA THR A 41 4.41 1.23 14.31
C THR A 41 4.06 2.65 14.79
N SER A 42 4.10 2.89 16.10
CA SER A 42 4.00 4.24 16.68
C SER A 42 5.13 5.18 16.21
N ALA A 43 6.34 4.64 16.01
CA ALA A 43 7.47 5.39 15.46
C ALA A 43 7.16 5.88 14.04
N TRP A 44 6.56 5.01 13.20
CA TRP A 44 6.10 5.40 11.87
C TRP A 44 5.06 6.52 11.96
N SER A 45 4.07 6.37 12.84
CA SER A 45 3.01 7.37 13.02
C SER A 45 3.56 8.75 13.39
N LYS A 46 4.57 8.80 14.27
CA LYS A 46 5.27 10.03 14.65
C LYS A 46 6.06 10.63 13.48
N ALA A 47 6.85 9.81 12.79
CA ALA A 47 7.67 10.26 11.66
C ALA A 47 6.82 10.75 10.49
N ARG A 48 5.77 10.00 10.12
CA ARG A 48 4.76 10.39 9.13
C ARG A 48 4.15 11.76 9.46
N SER A 49 3.74 11.96 10.71
CA SER A 49 3.11 13.21 11.13
C SER A 49 4.08 14.39 11.04
N PHE A 50 5.35 14.20 11.38
CA PHE A 50 6.38 15.22 11.22
C PHE A 50 6.65 15.54 9.75
N TYR A 51 6.76 14.51 8.90
CA TYR A 51 6.98 14.65 7.47
C TYR A 51 5.84 15.44 6.81
N LEU A 52 4.58 15.10 7.06
CA LEU A 52 3.42 15.83 6.49
C LEU A 52 3.33 17.30 6.94
N ARG A 53 3.86 17.65 8.11
CA ARG A 53 3.93 19.07 8.51
C ARG A 53 4.94 19.86 7.66
N LYS A 54 6.04 19.23 7.25
CA LYS A 54 7.05 19.84 6.37
C LYS A 54 6.67 19.76 4.90
N HIS A 55 5.96 18.71 4.51
CA HIS A 55 5.54 18.41 3.15
C HIS A 55 4.01 18.36 3.10
N SER A 56 3.38 19.52 3.30
CA SER A 56 1.93 19.67 3.50
C SER A 56 1.11 19.58 2.22
N LEU A 57 1.74 19.63 1.06
CA LEU A 57 1.09 19.60 -0.25
C LEU A 57 1.37 18.29 -0.98
N CYS A 58 0.43 17.88 -1.82
CA CYS A 58 0.60 16.73 -2.69
C CYS A 58 1.59 17.05 -3.80
N VAL A 59 2.71 16.32 -3.88
CA VAL A 59 3.77 16.59 -4.86
C VAL A 59 3.27 16.45 -6.31
N ARG A 60 2.37 15.50 -6.58
CA ARG A 60 1.78 15.31 -7.91
C ARG A 60 0.82 16.45 -8.29
N CYS A 61 0.05 16.98 -7.34
CA CYS A 61 -0.79 18.15 -7.57
C CYS A 61 0.08 19.40 -7.82
N GLN A 62 1.12 19.60 -7.01
CA GLN A 62 2.03 20.73 -7.17
C GLN A 62 2.73 20.71 -8.53
N GLY A 63 3.12 19.52 -9.02
CA GLY A 63 3.74 19.36 -10.34
C GLY A 63 2.87 19.80 -11.52
N VAL A 64 1.55 19.91 -11.32
CA VAL A 64 0.60 20.43 -12.33
C VAL A 64 0.00 21.79 -11.94
N GLY A 65 0.60 22.50 -10.98
CA GLY A 65 0.18 23.84 -10.54
C GLY A 65 -1.01 23.87 -9.58
N ASN A 66 -1.44 22.72 -9.06
CA ASN A 66 -2.56 22.64 -8.12
C ASN A 66 -2.09 22.63 -6.65
N VAL A 67 -2.82 23.32 -5.78
CA VAL A 67 -2.56 23.35 -4.33
C VAL A 67 -3.57 22.45 -3.62
N VAL A 68 -3.14 21.21 -3.31
CA VAL A 68 -3.96 20.22 -2.61
C VAL A 68 -3.17 19.68 -1.43
N ALA A 69 -3.83 19.61 -0.26
CA ALA A 69 -3.21 19.08 0.95
C ALA A 69 -2.82 17.59 0.78
N ALA A 70 -1.60 17.25 1.21
CA ALA A 70 -1.20 15.86 1.37
C ALA A 70 -1.80 15.28 2.64
N THR A 71 -2.31 14.05 2.53
CA THR A 71 -2.92 13.31 3.63
C THR A 71 -2.27 11.95 3.84
N VAL A 72 -1.35 11.55 2.96
CA VAL A 72 -0.65 10.26 3.01
C VAL A 72 0.82 10.49 2.71
N VAL A 73 1.68 9.76 3.42
CA VAL A 73 3.09 9.58 3.05
C VAL A 73 3.16 8.25 2.34
N ASP A 74 3.65 8.28 1.12
CA ASP A 74 3.80 7.11 0.26
C ASP A 74 5.28 6.82 0.04
N HIS A 75 5.61 5.54 -0.11
CA HIS A 75 6.94 5.11 -0.51
C HIS A 75 7.04 5.09 -2.04
N ILE A 76 7.95 5.89 -2.61
CA ILE A 76 8.18 5.98 -4.06
C ILE A 76 8.56 4.60 -4.61
N ILE A 77 9.56 3.97 -4.00
CA ILE A 77 9.97 2.59 -4.24
C ILE A 77 9.31 1.71 -3.16
N PRO A 78 8.54 0.68 -3.55
CA PRO A 78 7.94 -0.27 -2.61
C PRO A 78 9.02 -0.93 -1.74
N HIS A 79 8.91 -0.75 -0.43
CA HIS A 79 9.91 -1.22 0.52
C HIS A 79 9.91 -2.75 0.73
N LYS A 80 8.79 -3.43 0.46
CA LYS A 80 8.62 -4.91 0.57
C LYS A 80 9.08 -5.52 1.90
N LEU A 81 8.89 -4.79 3.01
CA LEU A 81 9.43 -5.18 4.31
C LEU A 81 8.82 -6.50 4.83
N LYS A 82 7.52 -6.72 4.62
CA LYS A 82 6.87 -7.98 5.02
C LYS A 82 7.45 -9.17 4.25
N ASP A 83 7.50 -9.08 2.92
CA ASP A 83 8.08 -10.12 2.07
C ASP A 83 9.54 -10.43 2.45
N ALA A 84 10.33 -9.38 2.74
CA ALA A 84 11.71 -9.54 3.18
C ALA A 84 11.80 -10.26 4.54
N LEU A 85 10.98 -9.86 5.52
CA LEU A 85 10.90 -10.52 6.83
C LEU A 85 10.48 -11.98 6.70
N ASP A 86 9.46 -12.27 5.88
CA ASP A 86 8.97 -13.62 5.64
C ASP A 86 10.02 -14.53 4.99
N SER A 87 10.85 -13.96 4.12
CA SER A 87 11.94 -14.71 3.47
C SER A 87 13.09 -15.10 4.40
N GLY A 88 13.22 -14.44 5.57
CA GLY A 88 14.36 -14.61 6.47
C GLY A 88 15.72 -14.16 5.91
N ASN A 89 15.77 -13.61 4.69
CA ASN A 89 17.01 -13.16 4.07
C ASN A 89 17.47 -11.83 4.69
N ILE A 90 18.61 -11.87 5.39
CA ILE A 90 19.14 -10.72 6.14
C ILE A 90 19.46 -9.51 5.25
N GLU A 91 19.98 -9.74 4.04
CA GLU A 91 20.29 -8.66 3.09
C GLU A 91 19.02 -8.01 2.56
N ALA A 92 18.00 -8.82 2.23
CA ALA A 92 16.69 -8.33 1.81
C ALA A 92 16.02 -7.51 2.92
N ILE A 93 16.10 -7.97 4.18
CA ILE A 93 15.56 -7.26 5.34
C ILE A 93 16.27 -5.93 5.55
N ALA A 94 17.61 -5.91 5.49
CA ALA A 94 18.39 -4.69 5.64
C ALA A 94 18.02 -3.66 4.57
N LYS A 95 17.95 -4.08 3.30
CA LYS A 95 17.54 -3.23 2.18
C LYS A 95 16.12 -2.70 2.34
N ALA A 96 15.17 -3.57 2.70
CA ALA A 96 13.78 -3.19 2.89
C ALA A 96 13.60 -2.19 4.03
N ARG A 97 14.35 -2.34 5.13
CA ARG A 97 14.34 -1.39 6.25
C ARG A 97 14.92 -0.04 5.87
N ALA A 98 16.01 -0.01 5.09
CA ALA A 98 16.59 1.22 4.57
C ALA A 98 15.56 1.99 3.71
N LEU A 99 14.93 1.30 2.74
CA LEU A 99 13.88 1.90 1.91
C LEU A 99 12.66 2.36 2.72
N PHE A 100 12.26 1.62 3.75
CA PHE A 100 11.11 1.98 4.58
C PHE A 100 11.31 3.30 5.32
N TRP A 101 12.53 3.55 5.81
CA TRP A 101 12.87 4.72 6.64
C TRP A 101 13.55 5.86 5.89
N ASP A 102 13.76 5.71 4.59
CA ASP A 102 14.35 6.77 3.76
C ASP A 102 13.33 7.90 3.49
N SER A 103 13.27 8.82 4.44
CA SER A 103 12.38 9.98 4.37
C SER A 103 12.84 11.07 3.41
N VAL A 104 14.07 10.99 2.89
CA VAL A 104 14.64 12.03 2.03
C VAL A 104 14.37 11.68 0.57
N GLU A 105 14.70 10.46 0.17
CA GLU A 105 14.65 10.05 -1.24
C GLU A 105 13.45 9.15 -1.54
N ASN A 106 12.93 8.40 -0.56
CA ASN A 106 11.91 7.39 -0.82
C ASN A 106 10.51 7.75 -0.31
N TRP A 107 10.33 8.86 0.41
CA TRP A 107 9.00 9.30 0.84
C TRP A 107 8.48 10.41 -0.08
N GLN A 108 7.19 10.39 -0.36
CA GLN A 108 6.48 11.46 -1.05
C GLN A 108 5.15 11.79 -0.36
N SER A 109 4.79 13.07 -0.31
CA SER A 109 3.52 13.54 0.23
C SER A 109 2.43 13.51 -0.86
N LEU A 110 1.38 12.73 -0.66
CA LEU A 110 0.28 12.56 -1.63
C LEU A 110 -1.08 12.86 -1.01
N CYS A 111 -2.00 13.35 -1.86
CA CYS A 111 -3.43 13.31 -1.55
C CYS A 111 -3.96 11.88 -1.79
N LYS A 112 -5.08 11.53 -1.15
CA LYS A 112 -5.67 10.18 -1.27
C LYS A 112 -5.91 9.74 -2.73
N PRO A 113 -6.46 10.58 -3.63
CA PRO A 113 -6.65 10.20 -5.03
C PRO A 113 -5.35 9.81 -5.75
N HIS A 114 -4.28 10.60 -5.57
CA HIS A 114 -3.00 10.32 -6.22
C HIS A 114 -2.28 9.10 -5.62
N HIS A 115 -2.38 8.90 -4.31
CA HIS A 115 -1.89 7.68 -3.67
C HIS A 115 -2.58 6.44 -4.23
N ASP A 116 -3.91 6.45 -4.30
CA ASP A 116 -4.67 5.30 -4.80
C ASP A 116 -4.39 5.02 -6.28
N ALA A 117 -4.28 6.07 -7.10
CA ALA A 117 -3.89 5.94 -8.50
C ALA A 117 -2.50 5.30 -8.63
N LYS A 118 -1.51 5.74 -7.86
CA LYS A 118 -0.17 5.12 -7.82
C LYS A 118 -0.25 3.65 -7.45
N THR A 119 -0.96 3.29 -6.38
CA THR A 119 -1.06 1.89 -5.95
C THR A 119 -1.55 0.98 -7.07
N VAL A 120 -2.52 1.45 -7.86
CA VAL A 120 -3.09 0.68 -8.98
C VAL A 120 -2.17 0.62 -10.19
N LEU A 121 -1.56 1.75 -10.55
CA LEU A 121 -0.79 1.88 -11.78
C LEU A 121 0.63 1.31 -11.62
N GLU A 122 1.26 1.58 -10.48
CA GLU A 122 2.69 1.43 -10.26
C GLU A 122 3.00 0.27 -9.29
N ASP A 123 2.25 0.15 -8.20
CA ASP A 123 2.55 -0.83 -7.13
C ASP A 123 1.90 -2.21 -7.35
N GLY A 124 1.08 -2.36 -8.41
CA GLY A 124 0.45 -3.64 -8.75
C GLY A 124 -0.91 -3.91 -8.11
N GLY A 125 -1.67 -2.84 -7.80
CA GLY A 125 -3.05 -2.97 -7.32
C GLY A 125 -3.93 -3.84 -8.23
N PHE A 126 -4.87 -4.58 -7.62
CA PHE A 126 -5.76 -5.53 -8.29
C PHE A 126 -5.08 -6.74 -8.97
N GLY A 127 -3.96 -7.21 -8.41
CA GLY A 127 -3.25 -8.40 -8.91
C GLY A 127 -2.43 -8.14 -10.18
N ARG A 128 -2.12 -6.88 -10.46
CA ARG A 128 -1.25 -6.49 -11.58
C ARG A 128 0.21 -6.61 -11.16
N ALA A 129 1.11 -6.95 -12.07
CA ALA A 129 2.54 -6.83 -11.80
C ALA A 129 2.90 -5.34 -11.56
N PRO A 130 3.75 -5.00 -10.56
CA PRO A 130 4.26 -3.65 -10.39
C PRO A 130 4.96 -3.16 -11.66
N MET A 131 4.89 -1.85 -11.95
CA MET A 131 5.45 -1.29 -13.18
C MET A 131 6.95 -1.59 -13.31
N ALA A 132 7.71 -1.55 -12.20
CA ALA A 132 9.13 -1.91 -12.15
C ALA A 132 9.46 -3.37 -12.53
N GLN A 133 8.46 -4.22 -12.75
CA GLN A 133 8.60 -5.64 -13.14
C GLN A 133 8.01 -5.95 -14.52
N ARG A 134 7.46 -4.96 -15.24
CA ARG A 134 6.82 -5.17 -16.56
C ARG A 134 7.79 -5.09 -17.75
N ASP A 135 9.00 -4.58 -17.53
CA ASP A 135 10.02 -4.38 -18.56
C ASP A 135 11.11 -5.47 -18.53
N LYS A 136 10.75 -6.70 -18.13
CA LYS A 136 11.61 -7.89 -18.18
C LYS A 136 10.99 -8.99 -19.02
#